data_AF-A0A515CRG0-F1
#
_entry.id   AF-A0A515CRG0-F1
#
_cell.length_a   1.000
_cell.length_b   1.000
_cell.length_c   1.000
_cell.angle_alpha   90.00
_cell.angle_beta   90.00
_cell.angle_gamma   90.00
#
_symmetry.space_group_name_H-M   'P 1'
#
loop_
_entity.id
_entity.type
_entity.pdbx_description
1 polymer ?
#
loop_
_entity_poly.entity_id
_entity_poly.type
_entity_poly.pdbx_seq_one_letter_code
_entity_poly.pdbx_strand_id
1 'polypeptide(L)' 'MDNIDQANERAEMYLKAQLDAATKRTTLPAAHECDECGEPIPEARRRTVPGVRLCIDCKELEELQQRTHR' A
#
# COMPACT_ATOMS: atom_id res chain seq x y z
N MET A 1 35.25 2.48 -15.75
CA MET A 1 34.00 3.02 -15.21
C MET A 1 34.39 3.88 -14.03
N ASP A 2 34.31 5.20 -14.20
CA ASP A 2 34.75 6.15 -13.19
C ASP A 2 33.73 6.22 -12.03
N ASN A 3 33.98 7.09 -11.06
CA ASN A 3 33.09 7.25 -9.91
C ASN A 3 31.71 7.79 -10.29
N ILE A 4 31.61 8.54 -11.38
CA ILE A 4 30.38 9.17 -11.86
C ILE A 4 29.51 8.10 -12.53
N ASP A 5 30.11 7.26 -13.37
CA ASP A 5 29.44 6.13 -14.01
C ASP A 5 28.78 5.20 -12.95
N GLN A 6 29.52 4.86 -11.89
CA GLN A 6 29.03 3.99 -10.80
C GLN A 6 27.95 4.68 -9.95
N ALA A 7 28.04 5.99 -9.75
CA ALA A 7 27.04 6.74 -8.99
C ALA A 7 25.70 6.80 -9.75
N ASN A 8 25.76 7.00 -11.07
CA ASN A 8 24.56 7.03 -11.92
C ASN A 8 23.88 5.66 -11.96
N GLU A 9 24.63 4.57 -12.18
CA GLU A 9 24.06 3.22 -12.21
C GLU A 9 23.33 2.87 -10.90
N ARG A 10 23.92 3.26 -9.76
CA ARG A 10 23.27 3.07 -8.44
C ARG A 10 22.00 3.91 -8.31
N ALA A 11 22.04 5.16 -8.74
CA ALA A 11 20.87 6.04 -8.70
C ALA A 11 19.73 5.49 -9.56
N GLU A 12 20.04 4.98 -10.75
CA GLU A 12 19.08 4.32 -11.64
C GLU A 12 18.47 3.07 -11.01
N MET A 13 19.29 2.22 -10.37
CA MET A 13 18.79 1.05 -9.64
C MET A 13 17.83 1.45 -8.51
N TYR A 14 18.17 2.46 -7.72
CA TYR A 14 17.31 2.94 -6.65
C TYR A 14 15.99 3.51 -7.18
N LEU A 15 16.05 4.33 -8.23
CA LEU A 15 14.85 4.91 -8.85
C LEU A 15 13.94 3.81 -9.39
N LYS A 16 14.52 2.83 -10.10
CA LYS A 16 13.77 1.70 -10.64
C LYS A 16 13.06 0.92 -9.53
N ALA A 17 13.75 0.59 -8.44
CA ALA A 17 13.15 -0.11 -7.32
C ALA A 17 11.98 0.65 -6.68
N GLN A 18 12.08 1.97 -6.57
CA GLN A 18 10.99 2.81 -6.07
C GLN A 18 9.78 2.83 -7.03
N LEU A 19 10.04 2.94 -8.34
CA LEU A 19 8.99 2.89 -9.36
C LEU A 19 8.28 1.53 -9.37
N ASP A 20 9.03 0.44 -9.32
CA ASP A 20 8.48 -0.90 -9.23
C ASP A 20 7.60 -1.05 -7.97
N ALA A 21 8.07 -0.60 -6.80
CA ALA A 21 7.29 -0.65 -5.57
C ALA A 21 6.00 0.19 -5.63
N ALA A 22 6.06 1.39 -6.22
CA ALA A 22 4.91 2.29 -6.30
C ALA A 22 3.87 1.86 -7.35
N THR A 23 4.32 1.25 -8.45
CA THR A 23 3.44 0.83 -9.56
C THR A 23 2.89 -0.58 -9.40
N LYS A 24 3.47 -1.39 -8.51
CA LYS A 24 2.99 -2.74 -8.19
C LYS A 24 1.58 -2.68 -7.60
N ARG A 25 0.58 -2.80 -8.47
CA ARG A 25 -0.83 -2.90 -8.08
C ARG A 25 -1.13 -4.32 -7.63
N THR A 26 -1.58 -4.43 -6.39
CA THR A 26 -2.09 -5.68 -5.84
C THR A 26 -3.42 -6.02 -6.52
N THR A 27 -3.53 -7.19 -7.15
CA THR A 27 -4.76 -7.66 -7.83
C THR A 27 -5.63 -8.54 -6.94
N LEU A 28 -5.39 -8.52 -5.62
CA LEU A 28 -6.12 -9.37 -4.68
C LEU A 28 -7.60 -8.98 -4.64
N PRO A 29 -8.51 -9.96 -4.53
CA PRO A 29 -9.93 -9.70 -4.33
C PRO A 29 -10.14 -8.93 -3.03
N ALA A 30 -11.03 -7.94 -3.06
CA ALA A 30 -11.46 -7.21 -1.88
C ALA A 30 -12.37 -8.10 -1.00
N ALA A 31 -12.17 -8.06 0.31
CA ALA A 31 -13.03 -8.77 1.26
C ALA A 31 -14.43 -8.14 1.30
N HIS A 32 -15.44 -8.99 1.52
CA HIS A 32 -16.83 -8.55 1.63
C HIS A 32 -17.18 -8.11 3.06
N GLU A 33 -16.48 -8.66 4.05
CA GLU A 33 -16.63 -8.41 5.47
C GLU A 33 -15.29 -7.95 6.06
N CYS A 34 -15.37 -7.14 7.12
CA CYS A 34 -14.20 -6.65 7.84
C CYS A 34 -13.59 -7.75 8.70
N ASP A 35 -12.28 -7.99 8.58
CA ASP A 35 -11.57 -9.00 9.39
C ASP A 35 -11.54 -8.66 10.90
N GLU A 36 -11.70 -7.39 11.30
CA GLU A 36 -11.65 -6.96 12.71
C GLU A 36 -13.02 -6.95 13.40
N CYS A 37 -14.04 -6.38 12.75
CA CYS A 37 -15.36 -6.19 13.36
C CYS A 37 -16.47 -7.04 12.74
N GLY A 38 -16.23 -7.68 11.58
CA GLY A 38 -17.21 -8.48 10.87
C GLY A 38 -18.26 -7.68 10.08
N GLU A 39 -18.17 -6.34 10.05
CA GLU A 39 -19.12 -5.51 9.31
C GLU A 39 -18.89 -5.56 7.78
N PRO A 40 -19.97 -5.43 6.98
CA PRO A 40 -19.87 -5.48 5.53
C PRO A 40 -19.08 -4.28 4.99
N ILE A 41 -18.08 -4.55 4.14
CA ILE A 41 -17.26 -3.50 3.53
C ILE A 41 -18.05 -2.86 2.37
N PRO A 42 -18.27 -1.53 2.39
CA PRO A 42 -19.04 -0.85 1.36
C PRO A 42 -18.39 -0.98 -0.01
N GLU A 43 -19.21 -1.09 -1.07
CA GLU A 43 -18.70 -1.28 -2.44
C GLU A 43 -17.76 -0.17 -2.90
N ALA A 44 -18.00 1.07 -2.46
CA ALA A 44 -17.14 2.21 -2.77
C ALA A 44 -15.67 1.96 -2.35
N ARG A 45 -15.46 1.31 -1.20
CA ARG A 45 -14.13 0.93 -0.70
C ARG A 45 -13.54 -0.22 -1.51
N ARG A 46 -14.33 -1.26 -1.79
CA ARG A 46 -13.90 -2.42 -2.58
C ARG A 46 -13.47 -2.07 -4.00
N ARG A 47 -14.11 -1.07 -4.61
CA ARG A 47 -13.76 -0.57 -5.96
C ARG A 47 -12.53 0.33 -5.96
N THR A 48 -12.35 1.13 -4.92
CA THR A 48 -11.25 2.11 -4.85
C THR A 48 -9.94 1.47 -4.40
N VAL A 49 -10.02 0.55 -3.42
CA VAL A 49 -8.86 -0.09 -2.81
C VAL A 49 -8.86 -1.58 -3.15
N PRO A 50 -8.04 -2.01 -4.13
CA PRO A 50 -7.92 -3.43 -4.45
C PRO A 50 -7.31 -4.18 -3.27
N GLY A 51 -7.94 -5.28 -2.86
CA GLY A 51 -7.50 -6.07 -1.71
C GLY A 51 -7.85 -5.48 -0.33
N VAL A 52 -8.83 -4.58 -0.22
CA VAL A 52 -9.30 -4.08 1.09
C VAL A 52 -9.80 -5.23 1.99
N ARG A 53 -9.39 -5.22 3.26
CA ARG A 53 -9.76 -6.21 4.28
C ARG A 53 -10.44 -5.65 5.53
N LEU A 54 -10.32 -4.35 5.77
CA LEU A 54 -10.89 -3.68 6.92
C LEU A 54 -12.04 -2.75 6.49
N CYS A 55 -12.98 -2.47 7.39
CA CYS A 55 -13.99 -1.43 7.21
C CYS A 55 -13.36 -0.03 7.40
N ILE A 56 -14.13 1.03 7.08
CA ILE A 56 -13.61 2.40 7.12
C ILE A 56 -13.19 2.82 8.53
N ASP A 57 -14.02 2.50 9.51
CA ASP A 57 -13.79 2.85 10.91
C ASP A 57 -12.55 2.13 11.48
N CYS A 58 -12.44 0.82 11.25
CA CYS A 58 -11.25 0.04 11.64
C CYS A 58 -9.98 0.56 10.97
N LYS A 59 -10.07 0.94 9.69
CA LYS A 59 -8.91 1.48 8.95
C LYS A 59 -8.46 2.83 9.50
N GLU A 60 -9.40 3.71 9.83
CA GLU A 60 -9.09 5.00 10.46
C GLU A 60 -8.44 4.83 11.84
N LEU A 61 -8.92 3.87 12.63
CA LEU A 61 -8.31 3.53 13.91
C LEU A 61 -6.88 3.01 13.75
N GLU A 62 -6.64 2.11 12.80
CA GLU A 62 -5.30 1.60 12.49
C GLU A 62 -4.35 2.73 12.08
N GLU A 63 -4.80 3.66 11.22
CA GLU A 63 -3.99 4.80 10.79
C GLU A 63 -3.69 5.77 11.95
N LEU A 64 -4.66 6.01 12.84
CA LEU A 64 -4.45 6.80 14.06
C LEU A 64 -3.38 6.15 14.95
N GLN A 65 -3.48 4.83 15.18
CA GLN A 65 -2.51 4.08 15.98
C GLN A 65 -1.11 4.16 15.37
N GLN A 66 -0.97 3.94 14.06
CA GLN A 66 0.31 4.05 13.34
C GLN A 66 0.93 5.44 13.45
N ARG A 67 0.12 6.50 13.42
CA ARG A 67 0.58 7.89 13.60
C ARG A 67 1.04 8.16 15.02
N THR A 68 0.37 7.59 16.03
CA THR A 68 0.75 7.76 17.44
C THR A 68 1.93 6.90 17.87
N HIS A 69 2.18 5.78 17.20
CA HIS A 69 3.27 4.85 17.54
C HIS A 69 4.59 5.14 16.80
N ARG A 70 4.62 6.16 15.95
CA ARG A 70 5.80 6.60 15.18
C ARG A 70 6.48 7.79 15.85
#